data_AF-A0A5N5MTX8-F1
#
_entry.id   AF-A0A5N5MTX8-F1
#
_cell.length_a   1.000
_cell.length_b   1.000
_cell.length_c   1.000
_cell.angle_alpha   90.00
_cell.angle_beta   90.00
_cell.angle_gamma   90.00
#
_symmetry.space_group_name_H-M   'P 1'
#
loop_
_entity.id
_entity.type
_entity.pdbx_description
1 polymer ?
#
loop_
_entity_poly.entity_id
_entity_poly.type
_entity_poly.pdbx_seq_one_letter_code
_entity_poly.pdbx_strand_id
1 'polypeptide(L)'
;MFTDPYLCNSSVPMSTDTGIGHPYFPQDAAIPHYEANTASLAAILRGFVSLIIVFVTSGLYVGRTINPALRKGEMMAMAWFLLCFFLHAFFEGYFVLYHDSLAASQTLFSQLWKEYALSDSRYMTSDPFMLCIESLTVLLWAPLCLAIVVCIIKRSPMRHPLQTIMCVGHLFGVALYYGTCFFEHQHKGISHSRPEFLYYWVYYLGLNAAWFVVPAVYLFQSSRNILFALECSEGAIREARLAGEVVKKAARLLDELEEMRAELKELRAELNKLRPEYNEVRAECRRLLQHT
;
A
#
# COMPACT_ATOMS: atom_id res chain seq x y z
N MET A 1 -61.35 -12.00 -18.04
CA MET A 1 -60.66 -10.91 -17.29
C MET A 1 -59.39 -11.55 -16.75
N PHE A 2 -58.18 -11.29 -17.23
CA PHE A 2 -57.64 -10.13 -17.91
C PHE A 2 -56.74 -10.58 -19.09
N THR A 3 -56.87 -9.85 -20.18
CA THR A 3 -56.05 -9.87 -21.38
C THR A 3 -54.66 -9.30 -21.08
N ASP A 4 -53.62 -9.98 -21.53
CA ASP A 4 -52.24 -9.48 -21.56
C ASP A 4 -52.10 -8.45 -22.71
N PRO A 5 -51.82 -7.15 -22.46
CA PRO A 5 -51.87 -6.12 -23.48
C PRO A 5 -50.49 -5.68 -24.01
N TYR A 6 -49.45 -6.53 -24.02
CA TYR A 6 -48.13 -6.13 -24.52
C TYR A 6 -47.47 -7.08 -25.54
N LEU A 7 -48.28 -7.70 -26.41
CA LEU A 7 -47.77 -8.15 -27.72
C LEU A 7 -47.63 -6.95 -28.66
N CYS A 8 -46.61 -6.13 -28.44
CA CYS A 8 -46.18 -5.13 -29.42
C CYS A 8 -45.19 -5.79 -30.38
N ASN A 9 -45.73 -6.17 -31.53
CA ASN A 9 -45.01 -6.65 -32.69
C ASN A 9 -44.25 -5.47 -33.32
N SER A 10 -43.04 -5.21 -32.83
CA SER A 10 -42.11 -4.27 -33.43
C SER A 10 -41.07 -5.08 -34.19
N SER A 11 -41.36 -5.38 -35.46
CA SER A 11 -40.33 -5.73 -36.43
C SER A 11 -39.48 -4.48 -36.68
N VAL A 12 -38.58 -4.19 -35.73
CA VAL A 12 -37.44 -3.32 -35.96
C VAL A 12 -36.64 -4.02 -37.06
N PRO A 13 -36.29 -3.35 -38.17
CA PRO A 13 -35.38 -3.96 -39.12
C PRO A 13 -34.13 -4.29 -38.33
N MET A 14 -33.82 -5.57 -38.22
CA MET A 14 -32.51 -6.05 -37.80
C MET A 14 -31.56 -5.31 -38.71
N SER A 15 -30.92 -4.25 -38.20
CA SER A 15 -29.85 -3.59 -38.90
C SER A 15 -28.84 -4.70 -39.11
N THR A 16 -28.79 -5.20 -40.33
CA THR A 16 -27.66 -5.95 -40.83
C THR A 16 -26.50 -4.98 -40.77
N ASP A 17 -25.91 -4.86 -39.58
CA ASP A 17 -24.65 -4.18 -39.39
C ASP A 17 -23.68 -4.93 -40.28
N THR A 18 -23.33 -4.29 -41.39
CA THR A 18 -22.32 -4.77 -42.32
C THR A 18 -21.02 -4.74 -41.54
N GLY A 19 -20.76 -5.82 -40.81
CA GLY A 19 -19.67 -5.95 -39.84
C GLY A 19 -18.39 -5.37 -40.40
N ILE A 20 -18.05 -4.17 -39.92
CA ILE A 20 -16.70 -3.64 -40.05
C ILE A 20 -15.88 -4.54 -39.13
N GLY A 21 -15.24 -5.56 -39.72
CA GLY A 21 -14.47 -6.55 -38.96
C GLY A 21 -13.43 -5.86 -38.08
N HIS A 22 -13.38 -6.25 -36.82
CA HIS A 22 -12.40 -5.75 -35.85
C HIS A 22 -11.40 -6.86 -35.48
N PRO A 23 -10.17 -6.53 -35.05
CA PRO A 23 -9.14 -7.54 -34.75
C PRO A 23 -9.30 -8.22 -33.37
N TYR A 24 -10.30 -7.82 -32.59
CA TYR A 24 -10.51 -8.26 -31.20
C TYR A 24 -11.23 -9.61 -31.09
N PHE A 25 -11.12 -10.24 -29.93
CA PHE A 25 -11.67 -11.57 -29.65
C PHE A 25 -12.68 -11.54 -28.48
N PRO A 26 -13.81 -12.26 -28.58
CA PRO A 26 -14.22 -13.09 -29.71
C PRO A 26 -14.60 -12.25 -30.95
N GLN A 27 -14.48 -12.85 -32.14
CA GLN A 27 -14.61 -12.13 -33.43
C GLN A 27 -16.02 -11.65 -33.73
N ASP A 28 -17.02 -12.21 -33.05
CA ASP A 28 -18.43 -11.84 -33.11
C ASP A 28 -18.85 -10.85 -32.02
N ALA A 29 -17.90 -10.31 -31.25
CA ALA A 29 -18.19 -9.27 -30.27
C ALA A 29 -18.77 -8.01 -30.93
N ALA A 30 -19.71 -7.36 -30.25
CA ALA A 30 -20.25 -6.09 -30.71
C ALA A 30 -19.34 -4.93 -30.26
N ILE A 31 -18.62 -4.33 -31.20
CA ILE A 31 -17.77 -3.16 -30.95
C ILE A 31 -18.25 -2.02 -31.87
N PRO A 32 -19.31 -1.30 -31.47
CA PRO A 32 -19.93 -0.29 -32.32
C PRO A 32 -18.94 0.84 -32.62
N HIS A 33 -19.02 1.37 -33.84
CA HIS A 33 -18.19 2.49 -34.31
C HIS A 33 -16.68 2.24 -34.24
N TYR A 34 -16.25 0.97 -34.34
CA TYR A 34 -14.82 0.65 -34.37
C TYR A 34 -14.09 1.36 -35.51
N GLU A 35 -13.02 2.06 -35.16
CA GLU A 35 -12.05 2.60 -36.11
C GLU A 35 -10.65 2.10 -35.78
N ALA A 36 -9.93 1.62 -36.79
CA ALA A 36 -8.53 1.23 -36.66
C ALA A 36 -7.64 2.44 -36.29
N ASN A 37 -6.49 2.15 -35.67
CA ASN A 37 -5.50 3.17 -35.36
C ASN A 37 -4.99 3.84 -36.63
N THR A 38 -4.97 5.17 -36.64
CA THR A 38 -4.43 5.99 -37.74
C THR A 38 -2.92 6.20 -37.60
N ALA A 39 -2.40 6.21 -36.37
CA ALA A 39 -0.99 6.32 -36.08
C ALA A 39 -0.32 4.94 -36.07
N SER A 40 0.95 4.89 -36.50
CA SER A 40 1.75 3.66 -36.37
C SER A 40 2.03 3.34 -34.90
N LEU A 41 2.16 2.06 -34.57
CA LEU A 41 2.53 1.59 -33.23
C LEU A 41 3.78 2.30 -32.69
N ALA A 42 4.80 2.47 -33.52
CA ALA A 42 6.02 3.16 -33.13
C ALA A 42 5.79 4.63 -32.76
N ALA A 43 4.86 5.33 -33.43
CA ALA A 43 4.50 6.70 -33.07
C ALA A 43 3.74 6.75 -31.74
N ILE A 44 2.79 5.83 -31.54
CA ILE A 44 2.01 5.71 -30.30
C ILE A 44 2.96 5.44 -29.11
N LEU A 45 3.82 4.42 -29.21
CA LEU A 45 4.76 4.05 -28.16
C LEU A 45 5.74 5.19 -27.84
N ARG A 46 6.30 5.86 -28.85
CA ARG A 46 7.19 7.02 -28.61
C ARG A 46 6.47 8.14 -27.87
N GLY A 47 5.24 8.48 -28.27
CA GLY A 47 4.45 9.51 -27.61
C GLY A 47 4.20 9.16 -26.15
N PHE A 48 3.69 7.97 -25.89
CA PHE A 48 3.29 7.55 -24.55
C PHE A 48 4.49 7.35 -23.61
N VAL A 49 5.56 6.70 -24.06
CA VAL A 49 6.80 6.53 -23.28
C VAL A 49 7.44 7.88 -22.98
N SER A 50 7.40 8.84 -23.91
CA SER A 50 7.91 10.19 -23.66
C SER A 50 7.14 10.90 -22.54
N LEU A 51 5.81 10.76 -22.50
CA LEU A 51 4.99 11.31 -21.40
C LEU A 51 5.34 10.69 -20.06
N ILE A 52 5.50 9.36 -20.00
CA ILE A 52 5.93 8.64 -18.80
C ILE A 52 7.30 9.13 -18.33
N ILE A 53 8.28 9.20 -19.24
CA ILE A 53 9.64 9.63 -18.92
C ILE A 53 9.60 11.05 -18.36
N VAL A 54 8.96 11.99 -19.04
CA VAL A 54 8.85 13.38 -18.58
C VAL A 54 8.19 13.44 -17.21
N PHE A 55 7.07 12.75 -17.01
CA PHE A 55 6.35 12.75 -15.74
C PHE A 55 7.20 12.19 -14.60
N VAL A 56 7.76 10.98 -14.77
CA VAL A 56 8.53 10.30 -13.74
C VAL A 56 9.81 11.06 -13.43
N THR A 57 10.57 11.50 -14.44
CA THR A 57 11.82 12.26 -14.23
C THR A 57 11.55 13.61 -13.56
N SER A 58 10.47 14.30 -13.92
CA SER A 58 10.08 15.55 -13.27
C SER A 58 9.70 15.32 -11.81
N GLY A 59 8.93 14.28 -11.53
CA GLY A 59 8.59 13.88 -10.17
C GLY A 59 9.83 13.54 -9.34
N LEU A 60 10.76 12.74 -9.88
CA LEU A 60 12.03 12.41 -9.23
C LEU A 60 12.89 13.65 -8.97
N TYR A 61 12.95 14.57 -9.93
CA TYR A 61 13.64 15.85 -9.77
C TYR A 61 13.04 16.63 -8.60
N VAL A 62 11.71 16.81 -8.56
CA VAL A 62 11.02 17.48 -7.45
C VAL A 62 11.24 16.77 -6.11
N GLY A 63 11.20 15.44 -6.07
CA GLY A 63 11.49 14.68 -4.86
C GLY A 63 12.90 14.93 -4.34
N ARG A 64 13.88 15.01 -5.25
CA ARG A 64 15.29 15.27 -4.93
C ARG A 64 15.53 16.70 -4.48
N THR A 65 14.80 17.68 -5.04
CA THR A 65 14.92 19.08 -4.61
C THR A 65 14.32 19.28 -3.21
N ILE A 66 13.20 18.61 -2.90
CA ILE A 66 12.57 18.65 -1.57
C ILE A 66 13.40 17.89 -0.53
N ASN A 67 13.92 16.71 -0.89
CA ASN A 67 14.78 15.90 -0.01
C ASN A 67 16.06 15.44 -0.73
N PRO A 68 17.16 16.23 -0.64
CA PRO A 68 18.44 15.88 -1.25
C PRO A 68 19.10 14.62 -0.67
N ALA A 69 18.66 14.17 0.51
CA ALA A 69 19.21 13.01 1.21
C ALA A 69 18.58 11.67 0.75
N LEU A 70 17.64 11.68 -0.21
CA LEU A 70 17.03 10.45 -0.73
C LEU A 70 18.09 9.47 -1.26
N ARG A 71 17.99 8.21 -0.83
CA ARG A 71 18.87 7.12 -1.24
C ARG A 71 18.41 6.54 -2.57
N LYS A 72 19.30 5.82 -3.28
CA LYS A 72 18.98 5.17 -4.56
C LYS A 72 17.73 4.26 -4.48
N GLY A 73 17.62 3.47 -3.41
CA GLY A 73 16.43 2.62 -3.19
C GLY A 73 15.14 3.40 -2.97
N GLU A 74 15.20 4.56 -2.32
CA GLU A 74 14.05 5.46 -2.15
C GLU A 74 13.66 6.10 -3.49
N MET A 75 14.65 6.49 -4.30
CA MET A 75 14.42 7.03 -5.66
C MET A 75 13.80 5.98 -6.60
N MET A 76 14.25 4.72 -6.54
CA MET A 76 13.65 3.64 -7.35
C MET A 76 12.20 3.35 -6.93
N ALA A 77 11.92 3.32 -5.63
CA ALA A 77 10.56 3.16 -5.13
C ALA A 77 9.68 4.34 -5.55
N MET A 78 10.20 5.56 -5.45
CA MET A 78 9.49 6.75 -5.90
C MET A 78 9.21 6.71 -7.41
N ALA A 79 10.16 6.28 -8.23
CA ALA A 79 9.98 6.13 -9.68
C ALA A 79 8.85 5.13 -10.01
N TRP A 80 8.84 3.98 -9.31
CA TRP A 80 7.79 2.98 -9.43
C TRP A 80 6.41 3.54 -9.08
N PHE A 81 6.25 4.18 -7.91
CA PHE A 81 4.95 4.70 -7.51
C PHE A 81 4.49 5.92 -8.33
N LEU A 82 5.42 6.70 -8.91
CA LEU A 82 5.09 7.73 -9.89
C LEU A 82 4.62 7.13 -11.22
N LEU A 83 5.26 6.06 -11.69
CA LEU A 83 4.82 5.31 -12.87
C LEU A 83 3.42 4.74 -12.64
N CYS A 84 3.19 4.07 -11.51
CA CYS A 84 1.87 3.54 -11.15
C CYS A 84 0.83 4.65 -11.06
N PHE A 85 1.14 5.79 -10.41
CA PHE A 85 0.24 6.94 -10.38
C PHE A 85 -0.12 7.40 -11.80
N PHE A 86 0.87 7.53 -12.68
CA PHE A 86 0.62 7.97 -14.06
C PHE A 86 -0.32 7.01 -14.80
N LEU A 87 -0.05 5.71 -14.71
CA LEU A 87 -0.87 4.70 -15.37
C LEU A 87 -2.29 4.66 -14.79
N HIS A 88 -2.43 4.63 -13.47
CA HIS A 88 -3.75 4.61 -12.83
C HIS A 88 -4.54 5.89 -13.08
N ALA A 89 -3.95 7.07 -12.85
CA ALA A 89 -4.67 8.33 -12.95
C ALA A 89 -4.98 8.73 -14.41
N PHE A 90 -4.04 8.51 -15.32
CA PHE A 90 -4.17 9.01 -16.70
C PHE A 90 -4.53 7.91 -17.69
N PHE A 91 -3.88 6.75 -17.64
CA PHE A 91 -4.12 5.70 -18.64
C PHE A 91 -5.42 4.95 -18.35
N GLU A 92 -5.55 4.36 -17.16
CA GLU A 92 -6.75 3.68 -16.68
C GLU A 92 -7.89 4.68 -16.47
N GLY A 93 -7.58 5.89 -15.96
CA GLY A 93 -8.55 6.99 -15.90
C GLY A 93 -9.14 7.37 -17.25
N TYR A 94 -8.33 7.37 -18.33
CA TYR A 94 -8.84 7.59 -19.68
C TYR A 94 -9.81 6.48 -20.10
N PHE A 95 -9.49 5.22 -19.83
CA PHE A 95 -10.39 4.11 -20.11
C PHE A 95 -11.72 4.27 -19.36
N VAL A 96 -11.68 4.49 -18.04
CA VAL A 96 -12.88 4.65 -17.20
C VAL A 96 -13.77 5.80 -17.68
N LEU A 97 -13.20 6.91 -18.16
CA LEU A 97 -13.97 8.06 -18.63
C LEU A 97 -14.51 7.91 -20.06
N TYR A 98 -13.82 7.16 -20.92
CA TYR A 98 -14.08 7.14 -22.36
C TYR A 98 -14.39 5.76 -22.95
N HIS A 99 -14.55 4.71 -22.14
CA HIS A 99 -14.73 3.32 -22.59
C HIS A 99 -15.77 3.17 -23.72
N ASP A 100 -16.91 3.85 -23.62
CA ASP A 100 -18.00 3.79 -24.61
C ASP A 100 -17.63 4.38 -25.98
N SER A 101 -16.69 5.33 -26.03
CA SER A 101 -16.25 6.00 -27.25
C SER A 101 -14.84 5.60 -27.69
N LEU A 102 -14.23 4.67 -26.96
CA LEU A 102 -12.82 4.32 -27.07
C LEU A 102 -12.48 3.74 -28.44
N ALA A 103 -13.37 2.91 -28.98
CA ALA A 103 -13.18 2.21 -30.26
C ALA A 103 -13.13 3.17 -31.46
N ALA A 104 -13.90 4.26 -31.43
CA ALA A 104 -13.92 5.29 -32.47
C ALA A 104 -12.81 6.34 -32.29
N SER A 105 -12.31 6.52 -31.07
CA SER A 105 -11.40 7.62 -30.75
C SER A 105 -9.99 7.44 -31.35
N GLN A 106 -9.41 8.55 -31.81
CA GLN A 106 -8.06 8.62 -32.42
C GLN A 106 -7.05 9.40 -31.55
N THR A 107 -7.34 9.64 -30.28
CA THR A 107 -6.35 10.23 -29.37
C THR A 107 -5.16 9.29 -29.13
N LEU A 108 -4.05 9.82 -28.62
CA LEU A 108 -2.89 8.98 -28.26
C LEU A 108 -3.27 7.86 -27.27
N PHE A 109 -4.07 8.18 -26.24
CA PHE A 109 -4.48 7.22 -25.21
C PHE A 109 -5.43 6.16 -25.77
N SER A 110 -6.43 6.55 -26.55
CA SER A 110 -7.37 5.59 -27.16
C SER A 110 -6.67 4.66 -28.14
N GLN A 111 -5.74 5.17 -28.94
CA GLN A 111 -4.97 4.34 -29.87
C GLN A 111 -4.05 3.35 -29.14
N LEU A 112 -3.47 3.74 -28.01
CA LEU A 112 -2.71 2.82 -27.17
C LEU A 112 -3.61 1.78 -26.50
N TRP A 113 -4.79 2.16 -26.02
CA TRP A 113 -5.77 1.21 -25.49
C TRP A 113 -6.24 0.20 -26.54
N LYS A 114 -6.50 0.66 -27.78
CA LYS A 114 -6.82 -0.23 -28.91
C LYS A 114 -5.69 -1.23 -29.17
N GLU A 115 -4.43 -0.79 -29.15
CA GLU A 115 -3.28 -1.69 -29.28
C GLU A 115 -3.20 -2.68 -28.11
N TYR A 116 -3.35 -2.21 -26.87
CA TYR A 116 -3.28 -3.07 -25.69
C TYR A 116 -4.42 -4.08 -25.65
N ALA A 117 -5.62 -3.70 -26.08
CA ALA A 117 -6.78 -4.58 -26.10
C ALA A 117 -6.69 -5.73 -27.12
N LEU A 118 -5.70 -5.71 -28.03
CA LEU A 118 -5.35 -6.91 -28.80
C LEU A 118 -4.91 -8.07 -27.89
N SER A 119 -4.36 -7.75 -26.72
CA SER A 119 -3.99 -8.72 -25.69
C SER A 119 -5.16 -9.11 -24.79
N ASP A 120 -6.11 -8.20 -24.56
CA ASP A 120 -7.32 -8.43 -23.78
C ASP A 120 -8.46 -7.56 -24.30
N SER A 121 -9.33 -8.17 -25.11
CA SER A 121 -10.38 -7.49 -25.86
C SER A 121 -11.55 -7.03 -24.98
N ARG A 122 -11.57 -7.45 -23.70
CA ARG A 122 -12.55 -6.98 -22.71
C ARG A 122 -12.54 -5.45 -22.54
N TYR A 123 -11.40 -4.81 -22.82
CA TYR A 123 -11.30 -3.34 -22.83
C TYR A 123 -12.02 -2.67 -24.02
N MET A 124 -12.32 -3.40 -25.10
CA MET A 124 -13.07 -2.87 -26.25
C MET A 124 -14.57 -3.16 -26.18
N THR A 125 -14.98 -4.05 -25.29
CA THR A 125 -16.38 -4.44 -25.09
C THR A 125 -16.96 -3.92 -23.78
N SER A 126 -16.26 -3.00 -23.10
CA SER A 126 -16.70 -2.43 -21.81
C SER A 126 -17.02 -3.51 -20.77
N ASP A 127 -16.17 -4.53 -20.64
CA ASP A 127 -16.40 -5.63 -19.70
C ASP A 127 -16.63 -5.09 -18.26
N PRO A 128 -17.68 -5.54 -17.56
CA PRO A 128 -18.02 -5.02 -16.24
C PRO A 128 -16.92 -5.22 -15.20
N PHE A 129 -16.20 -6.34 -15.24
CA PHE A 129 -15.11 -6.57 -14.31
C PHE A 129 -13.96 -5.60 -14.58
N MET A 130 -13.59 -5.41 -15.85
CA MET A 130 -12.54 -4.46 -16.24
C MET A 130 -12.91 -3.04 -15.83
N LEU A 131 -14.12 -2.57 -16.13
CA LEU A 131 -14.56 -1.24 -15.72
C LEU A 131 -14.53 -1.05 -14.21
N CYS A 132 -14.98 -2.05 -13.44
CA CYS A 132 -14.95 -1.98 -11.98
C CYS A 132 -13.53 -1.95 -11.41
N ILE A 133 -12.63 -2.84 -11.87
CA ILE A 133 -11.28 -2.92 -11.31
C ILE A 133 -10.47 -1.67 -11.66
N GLU A 134 -10.60 -1.16 -12.89
CA GLU A 134 -9.94 0.08 -13.33
C GLU A 134 -10.54 1.32 -12.65
N SER A 135 -11.85 1.32 -12.33
CA SER A 135 -12.42 2.39 -11.52
C SER A 135 -11.82 2.40 -10.11
N LEU A 136 -11.60 1.23 -9.51
CA LEU A 136 -10.95 1.13 -8.20
C LEU A 136 -9.48 1.56 -8.27
N THR A 137 -8.78 1.25 -9.36
CA THR A 137 -7.38 1.68 -9.52
C THR A 137 -7.26 3.20 -9.63
N VAL A 138 -8.17 3.84 -10.36
CA VAL A 138 -8.25 5.30 -10.45
C VAL A 138 -8.59 5.92 -9.10
N LEU A 139 -9.64 5.43 -8.43
CA LEU A 139 -10.20 6.08 -7.23
C LEU A 139 -9.39 5.80 -5.96
N LEU A 140 -8.76 4.63 -5.86
CA LEU A 140 -8.05 4.19 -4.65
C LEU A 140 -6.54 4.15 -4.87
N TRP A 141 -6.08 3.48 -5.93
CA TRP A 141 -4.65 3.23 -6.13
C TRP A 141 -3.91 4.49 -6.58
N ALA A 142 -4.45 5.30 -7.50
CA ALA A 142 -3.79 6.53 -7.91
C ALA A 142 -3.52 7.47 -6.70
N PRO A 143 -4.51 7.86 -5.88
CA PRO A 143 -4.26 8.69 -4.70
C PRO A 143 -3.26 8.06 -3.71
N LEU A 144 -3.34 6.74 -3.49
CA LEU A 144 -2.45 6.03 -2.59
C LEU A 144 -1.00 5.99 -3.10
N CYS A 145 -0.78 5.83 -4.42
CA CYS A 145 0.55 5.95 -5.03
C CYS A 145 1.19 7.31 -4.73
N LEU A 146 0.42 8.39 -4.90
CA LEU A 146 0.90 9.74 -4.61
C LEU A 146 1.18 9.93 -3.10
N ALA A 147 0.33 9.39 -2.23
CA ALA A 147 0.54 9.41 -0.77
C ALA A 147 1.83 8.66 -0.37
N ILE A 148 2.12 7.52 -1.01
CA ILE A 148 3.36 6.76 -0.79
C ILE A 148 4.56 7.59 -1.25
N VAL A 149 4.49 8.25 -2.42
CA VAL A 149 5.56 9.15 -2.89
C VAL A 149 5.83 10.26 -1.87
N VAL A 150 4.79 10.90 -1.33
CA VAL A 150 4.94 11.91 -0.28
C VAL A 150 5.58 11.31 0.98
N CYS A 151 5.18 10.10 1.39
CA CYS A 151 5.78 9.42 2.53
C CYS A 151 7.26 9.07 2.29
N ILE A 152 7.65 8.70 1.06
CA ILE A 152 9.05 8.47 0.69
C ILE A 152 9.84 9.78 0.85
N ILE A 153 9.37 10.88 0.25
CA ILE A 153 10.06 12.18 0.30
C ILE A 153 10.20 12.66 1.75
N LYS A 154 9.17 12.50 2.58
CA LYS A 154 9.17 12.91 3.98
C LYS A 154 9.81 11.90 4.95
N ARG A 155 10.26 10.74 4.46
CA ARG A 155 10.68 9.59 5.30
C ARG A 155 9.68 9.26 6.41
N SER A 156 8.40 9.32 6.08
CA SER A 156 7.32 9.03 7.01
C SER A 156 7.28 7.53 7.34
N PRO A 157 7.09 7.13 8.61
CA PRO A 157 6.89 5.73 8.97
C PRO A 157 5.63 5.14 8.33
N MET A 158 4.67 5.99 7.91
CA MET A 158 3.49 5.56 7.16
C MET A 158 3.80 5.00 5.77
N ARG A 159 5.01 5.18 5.24
CA ARG A 159 5.42 4.61 3.96
C ARG A 159 5.13 3.10 3.92
N HIS A 160 5.62 2.34 4.90
CA HIS A 160 5.54 0.88 4.84
C HIS A 160 4.11 0.34 4.97
N PRO A 161 3.26 0.82 5.89
CA PRO A 161 1.85 0.45 5.92
C PRO A 161 1.10 0.76 4.61
N LEU A 162 1.26 1.98 4.06
CA LEU A 162 0.59 2.36 2.81
C LEU A 162 1.10 1.55 1.61
N GLN A 163 2.42 1.33 1.55
CA GLN A 163 3.06 0.49 0.54
C GLN A 163 2.55 -0.96 0.63
N THR A 164 2.36 -1.51 1.82
CA THR A 164 1.76 -2.85 2.02
C THR A 164 0.33 -2.91 1.45
N ILE A 165 -0.53 -1.96 1.79
CA ILE A 165 -1.92 -1.90 1.29
C ILE A 165 -1.92 -1.88 -0.25
N MET A 166 -1.13 -0.99 -0.83
CA MET A 166 -1.01 -0.87 -2.29
C MET A 166 -0.52 -2.17 -2.93
N CYS A 167 0.56 -2.75 -2.41
CA CYS A 167 1.14 -3.95 -3.01
C CYS A 167 0.19 -5.15 -2.93
N VAL A 168 -0.56 -5.30 -1.85
CA VAL A 168 -1.62 -6.32 -1.76
C VAL A 168 -2.72 -6.04 -2.79
N GLY A 169 -3.13 -4.78 -2.94
CA GLY A 169 -4.10 -4.37 -3.96
C GLY A 169 -3.68 -4.74 -5.39
N HIS A 170 -2.42 -4.48 -5.76
CA HIS A 170 -1.89 -4.88 -7.07
C HIS A 170 -1.84 -6.40 -7.27
N LEU A 171 -1.35 -7.14 -6.27
CA LEU A 171 -1.29 -8.61 -6.33
C LEU A 171 -2.68 -9.23 -6.46
N PHE A 172 -3.65 -8.68 -5.74
CA PHE A 172 -5.04 -9.10 -5.81
C PHE A 172 -5.66 -8.77 -7.18
N GLY A 173 -5.46 -7.54 -7.66
CA GLY A 173 -5.96 -7.09 -8.97
C GLY A 173 -5.43 -7.93 -10.11
N VAL A 174 -4.12 -8.16 -10.18
CA VAL A 174 -3.51 -8.96 -11.25
C VAL A 174 -3.93 -10.44 -11.17
N ALA A 175 -4.10 -10.98 -9.96
CA ALA A 175 -4.62 -12.34 -9.78
C ALA A 175 -6.05 -12.49 -10.30
N LEU A 176 -6.92 -11.49 -10.05
CA LEU A 176 -8.28 -11.49 -10.60
C LEU A 176 -8.29 -11.23 -12.12
N TYR A 177 -7.43 -10.36 -12.62
CA TYR A 177 -7.28 -10.09 -14.05
C TYR A 177 -6.93 -11.37 -14.84
N TYR A 178 -5.95 -12.14 -14.34
CA TYR A 178 -5.60 -13.44 -14.90
C TYR A 178 -6.67 -14.50 -14.66
N GLY A 179 -7.19 -14.57 -13.43
CA GLY A 179 -8.16 -15.59 -13.03
C GLY A 179 -9.46 -15.51 -13.81
N THR A 180 -9.98 -14.30 -14.06
CA THR A 180 -11.23 -14.10 -14.81
C THR A 180 -11.09 -14.51 -16.27
N CYS A 181 -10.04 -14.08 -16.96
CA CYS A 181 -9.77 -14.48 -18.34
C CYS A 181 -9.56 -16.00 -18.45
N PHE A 182 -8.75 -16.57 -17.56
CA PHE A 182 -8.52 -18.01 -17.51
C PHE A 182 -9.82 -18.78 -17.26
N PHE A 183 -10.64 -18.33 -16.31
CA PHE A 183 -11.92 -18.97 -16.00
C PHE A 183 -12.86 -18.99 -17.21
N GLU A 184 -13.01 -17.86 -17.90
CA GLU A 184 -13.87 -17.79 -19.09
C GLU A 184 -13.34 -18.63 -20.25
N HIS A 185 -12.02 -18.67 -20.43
CA HIS A 185 -11.43 -19.56 -21.43
C HIS A 185 -11.70 -21.03 -21.11
N GLN A 186 -11.47 -21.46 -19.87
CA GLN A 186 -11.64 -22.88 -19.47
C GLN A 186 -13.10 -23.32 -19.41
N HIS A 187 -14.02 -22.48 -18.94
CA HIS A 187 -15.40 -22.89 -18.66
C HIS A 187 -16.40 -22.45 -19.73
N LYS A 188 -16.10 -21.38 -20.48
CA LYS A 188 -16.97 -20.86 -21.54
C LYS A 188 -16.36 -21.00 -22.94
N GLY A 189 -15.09 -21.39 -23.06
CA GLY A 189 -14.39 -21.48 -24.34
C GLY A 189 -14.10 -20.12 -24.98
N ILE A 190 -14.25 -19.02 -24.24
CA ILE A 190 -14.08 -17.66 -24.75
C ILE A 190 -12.63 -17.24 -24.58
N SER A 191 -11.95 -16.91 -25.69
CA SER A 191 -10.66 -16.21 -25.64
C SER A 191 -10.90 -14.72 -25.81
N HIS A 192 -10.27 -13.91 -24.96
CA HIS A 192 -10.26 -12.45 -25.10
C HIS A 192 -8.97 -11.93 -25.73
N SER A 193 -8.00 -12.81 -25.96
CA SER A 193 -6.71 -12.44 -26.54
C SER A 193 -6.63 -12.92 -27.98
N ARG A 194 -5.93 -12.13 -28.78
CA ARG A 194 -5.47 -12.57 -30.09
C ARG A 194 -4.52 -13.78 -29.98
N PRO A 195 -4.57 -14.74 -30.92
CA PRO A 195 -3.85 -16.00 -30.80
C PRO A 195 -2.34 -15.87 -31.03
N GLU A 196 -1.86 -14.76 -31.60
CA GLU A 196 -0.43 -14.55 -31.82
C GLU A 196 0.34 -14.46 -30.50
N PHE A 197 1.52 -15.07 -30.48
CA PHE A 197 2.38 -15.14 -29.28
C PHE A 197 2.62 -13.77 -28.63
N LEU A 198 2.79 -12.73 -29.44
CA LEU A 198 3.00 -11.36 -28.99
C LEU A 198 1.89 -10.90 -28.03
N TYR A 199 0.62 -11.11 -28.39
CA TYR A 199 -0.49 -10.53 -27.65
C TYR A 199 -0.75 -11.27 -26.34
N TYR A 200 -0.75 -12.60 -26.35
CA TYR A 200 -0.98 -13.34 -25.11
C TYR A 200 0.25 -13.37 -24.18
N TRP A 201 1.43 -13.71 -24.70
CA TRP A 201 2.59 -13.96 -23.84
C TRP A 201 3.35 -12.68 -23.49
N VAL A 202 3.51 -11.76 -24.45
CA VAL A 202 4.28 -10.54 -24.19
C VAL A 202 3.40 -9.47 -23.58
N TYR A 203 2.25 -9.15 -24.19
CA TYR A 203 1.38 -8.08 -23.68
C TYR A 203 0.58 -8.55 -22.46
N TYR A 204 -0.26 -9.56 -22.63
CA TYR A 204 -1.20 -9.98 -21.59
C TYR A 204 -0.47 -10.52 -20.35
N LEU A 205 0.42 -11.51 -20.50
CA LEU A 205 1.16 -12.05 -19.34
C LEU A 205 2.39 -11.20 -18.99
N GLY A 206 3.21 -10.86 -19.98
CA GLY A 206 4.52 -10.24 -19.76
C GLY A 206 4.46 -8.83 -19.17
N LEU A 207 3.67 -7.93 -19.74
CA LEU A 207 3.57 -6.55 -19.24
C LEU A 207 2.90 -6.51 -17.87
N ASN A 208 1.82 -7.27 -17.68
CA ASN A 208 1.11 -7.34 -16.39
C ASN A 208 1.93 -8.04 -15.29
N ALA A 209 2.89 -8.90 -15.62
CA ALA A 209 3.77 -9.53 -14.62
C ALA A 209 4.57 -8.51 -13.78
N ALA A 210 4.79 -7.29 -14.29
CA ALA A 210 5.42 -6.23 -13.50
C ALA A 210 4.62 -5.88 -12.23
N TRP A 211 3.28 -5.86 -12.33
CA TRP A 211 2.35 -5.64 -11.20
C TRP A 211 2.22 -6.84 -10.27
N PHE A 212 2.80 -7.98 -10.63
CA PHE A 212 3.01 -9.08 -9.70
C PHE A 212 4.37 -8.98 -9.01
N VAL A 213 5.45 -8.93 -9.80
CA VAL A 213 6.82 -9.06 -9.31
C VAL A 213 7.24 -7.88 -8.43
N VAL A 214 7.05 -6.66 -8.91
CA VAL A 214 7.52 -5.46 -8.19
C VAL A 214 6.75 -5.25 -6.88
N PRO A 215 5.40 -5.37 -6.86
CA PRO A 215 4.63 -5.35 -5.62
C PRO A 215 5.01 -6.46 -4.64
N ALA A 216 5.27 -7.69 -5.09
CA ALA A 216 5.72 -8.77 -4.21
C ALA A 216 7.04 -8.43 -3.50
N VAL A 217 8.01 -7.88 -4.23
CA VAL A 217 9.30 -7.43 -3.67
C VAL A 217 9.10 -6.31 -2.65
N TYR A 218 8.28 -5.30 -2.96
CA TYR A 218 8.01 -4.19 -2.05
C TYR A 218 7.15 -4.57 -0.86
N LEU A 219 6.26 -5.55 -1.00
CA LEU A 219 5.50 -6.13 0.09
C LEU A 219 6.44 -6.84 1.06
N PHE A 220 7.31 -7.73 0.57
CA PHE A 220 8.30 -8.41 1.39
C PHE A 220 9.22 -7.41 2.11
N GLN A 221 9.69 -6.37 1.40
CA GLN A 221 10.48 -5.30 1.99
C GLN A 221 9.71 -4.60 3.13
N SER A 222 8.48 -4.16 2.89
CA SER A 222 7.69 -3.46 3.90
C SER A 222 7.38 -4.34 5.10
N SER A 223 7.00 -5.60 4.89
CA SER A 223 6.75 -6.56 5.97
C SER A 223 7.96 -6.73 6.88
N ARG A 224 9.17 -6.86 6.31
CA ARG A 224 10.41 -6.96 7.11
C ARG A 224 10.71 -5.70 7.91
N ASN A 225 10.50 -4.52 7.32
CA ASN A 225 10.73 -3.25 8.02
C ASN A 225 9.72 -3.04 9.16
N ILE A 226 8.45 -3.39 8.94
CA ILE A 226 7.41 -3.31 9.97
C ILE A 226 7.73 -4.28 11.11
N LEU A 227 8.05 -5.55 10.80
CA LEU A 227 8.39 -6.54 11.82
C LEU A 227 9.59 -6.10 12.67
N PHE A 228 10.67 -5.65 12.03
CA PHE A 228 11.85 -5.14 12.73
C PHE A 228 11.51 -3.97 13.65
N ALA A 229 10.68 -3.03 13.20
CA ALA A 229 10.26 -1.90 14.02
C ALA A 229 9.42 -2.33 15.23
N LEU A 230 8.55 -3.34 15.07
CA LEU A 230 7.77 -3.90 16.17
C LEU A 230 8.66 -4.60 17.20
N GLU A 231 9.61 -5.43 16.76
CA GLU A 231 10.57 -6.11 17.65
C GLU A 231 11.39 -5.11 18.48
N CYS A 232 11.90 -4.04 17.84
CA CYS A 232 12.61 -2.97 18.55
C CYS A 232 11.69 -2.25 19.57
N SER A 233 10.44 -2.00 19.20
CA SER A 233 9.46 -1.36 20.09
C SER A 233 9.16 -2.22 21.30
N GLU A 234 8.97 -3.52 21.13
CA GLU A 234 8.74 -4.46 22.23
C GLU A 234 9.92 -4.53 23.19
N GLY A 235 11.15 -4.53 22.65
CA GLY A 235 12.38 -4.46 23.43
C GLY A 235 12.45 -3.20 24.30
N ALA A 236 12.20 -2.03 23.71
CA ALA A 236 12.19 -0.76 24.42
C ALA A 236 11.10 -0.69 25.50
N ILE A 237 9.90 -1.19 25.21
CA ILE A 237 8.79 -1.26 26.19
C ILE A 237 9.17 -2.15 27.37
N ARG A 238 9.83 -3.29 27.12
CA ARG A 238 10.28 -4.21 28.18
C ARG A 238 11.32 -3.55 29.09
N GLU A 239 12.32 -2.88 28.52
CA GLU A 239 13.34 -2.17 29.30
C GLU A 239 12.74 -1.03 30.14
N ALA A 240 11.83 -0.24 29.56
CA ALA A 240 11.13 0.81 30.28
C ALA A 240 10.31 0.26 31.46
N ARG A 241 9.67 -0.90 31.29
CA ARG A 241 8.93 -1.58 32.37
C ARG A 241 9.86 -2.03 33.51
N LEU A 242 10.99 -2.65 33.18
CA LEU A 242 12.00 -3.08 34.17
C LEU A 242 12.57 -1.89 34.94
N ALA A 243 12.90 -0.80 34.25
CA ALA A 243 13.36 0.43 34.89
C ALA A 243 12.30 0.98 35.85
N GLY A 244 11.02 0.98 35.45
CA GLY A 244 9.91 1.38 36.32
C GLY A 244 9.75 0.50 37.58
N GLU A 245 9.98 -0.81 37.47
CA GLU A 245 9.98 -1.72 38.62
C GLU A 245 11.14 -1.45 39.58
N VAL A 246 12.34 -1.18 39.06
CA VAL A 246 13.51 -0.81 39.86
C VAL A 246 13.26 0.51 40.59
N VAL A 247 12.72 1.53 39.91
CA VAL A 247 12.38 2.83 40.52
C VAL A 247 11.35 2.66 41.63
N LYS A 248 10.29 1.85 41.41
CA LYS A 248 9.30 1.55 42.46
C LYS A 248 9.92 0.84 43.66
N LYS A 249 10.87 -0.08 43.43
CA LYS A 249 11.55 -0.78 44.52
C LYS A 249 12.49 0.17 45.29
N ALA A 250 13.22 1.02 44.59
CA ALA A 250 14.08 2.03 45.20
C ALA A 250 13.27 3.02 46.05
N ALA A 251 12.10 3.46 45.58
CA ALA A 251 11.20 4.31 46.35
C ALA A 251 10.75 3.65 47.67
N ARG A 252 10.32 2.38 47.63
CA ARG A 252 9.96 1.64 48.86
C ARG A 252 11.13 1.52 49.83
N LEU A 253 12.33 1.22 49.33
CA LEU A 253 13.52 1.13 50.18
C LEU A 253 13.89 2.48 50.80
N LEU A 254 13.64 3.59 50.11
CA LEU A 254 13.82 4.93 50.67
C LEU A 254 12.80 5.21 51.77
N ASP A 255 11.53 4.86 51.57
CA ASP A 255 10.48 5.01 52.59
C ASP A 255 10.83 4.18 53.84
N GLU A 256 11.24 2.92 53.67
CA GLU A 256 11.72 2.04 54.76
C GLU A 256 12.93 2.64 55.49
N LEU A 257 13.89 3.22 54.75
CA LEU A 257 15.05 3.89 55.34
C LEU A 257 14.68 5.14 56.15
N GLU A 258 13.70 5.92 55.69
CA GLU A 258 13.20 7.08 56.42
C GLU A 258 12.50 6.68 57.72
N GLU A 259 11.71 5.61 57.69
CA GLU A 259 11.07 5.02 58.87
C GLU A 259 12.11 4.53 59.89
N MET A 260 13.06 3.71 59.46
CA MET A 260 14.17 3.25 60.31
C MET A 260 14.97 4.42 60.91
N ARG A 261 15.17 5.49 60.15
CA ARG A 261 15.89 6.69 60.62
C ARG A 261 15.09 7.43 61.70
N ALA A 262 13.76 7.45 61.60
CA ALA A 262 12.88 8.03 62.61
C ALA A 262 12.95 7.23 63.91
N GLU A 263 12.84 5.90 63.85
CA GLU A 263 12.96 5.00 65.02
C GLU A 263 14.32 5.17 65.72
N LEU A 264 15.40 5.23 64.95
CA LEU A 264 16.75 5.40 65.51
C LEU A 264 16.92 6.76 66.22
N LYS A 265 16.22 7.79 65.74
CA LYS A 265 16.20 9.12 66.38
C LYS A 265 15.46 9.08 67.72
N GLU A 266 14.38 8.33 67.80
CA GLU A 266 13.60 8.12 69.03
C GLU A 266 14.39 7.32 70.07
N LEU A 267 14.95 6.17 69.68
CA LEU A 267 15.85 5.37 70.52
C LEU A 267 17.03 6.19 71.06
N ARG A 268 17.64 7.04 70.22
CA ARG A 268 18.72 7.93 70.65
C ARG A 268 18.25 8.97 71.67
N ALA A 269 17.01 9.45 71.55
CA ALA A 269 16.42 10.37 72.51
C ALA A 269 16.16 9.68 73.86
N GLU A 270 15.65 8.44 73.86
CA GLU A 270 15.49 7.64 75.07
C GLU A 270 16.83 7.34 75.75
N LEU A 271 17.84 6.92 74.97
CA LEU A 271 19.18 6.68 75.49
C LEU A 271 19.80 7.94 76.11
N ASN A 272 19.53 9.12 75.53
CA ASN A 272 19.96 10.40 76.12
C ASN A 272 19.28 10.67 77.46
N LYS A 273 18.00 10.28 77.64
CA LYS A 273 17.26 10.43 78.91
C LYS A 273 17.76 9.49 80.00
N LEU A 274 18.11 8.25 79.66
CA LEU A 274 18.60 7.24 80.63
C LEU A 274 20.08 7.42 81.02
N ARG A 275 20.84 8.16 80.21
CA ARG A 275 22.28 8.38 80.41
C ARG A 275 22.66 8.99 81.77
N PRO A 276 21.96 10.01 82.31
CA PRO A 276 22.28 10.59 83.60
C PRO A 276 22.11 9.56 84.72
N GLU A 277 20.99 8.85 84.75
CA GLU A 277 20.69 7.80 85.74
C GLU A 277 21.74 6.68 85.70
N TYR A 278 22.08 6.19 84.51
CA TYR A 278 23.14 5.19 84.36
C TYR A 278 24.49 5.70 84.88
N ASN A 279 24.85 6.95 84.56
CA ASN A 279 26.11 7.54 85.00
C ASN A 279 26.15 7.73 86.53
N GLU A 280 25.01 8.06 87.14
CA GLU A 280 24.86 8.17 88.60
C GLU A 280 25.05 6.82 89.29
N VAL A 281 24.33 5.79 88.85
CA VAL A 281 24.47 4.41 89.35
C VAL A 281 25.90 3.90 89.15
N ARG A 282 26.52 4.18 88.01
CA ARG A 282 27.91 3.81 87.73
C ARG A 282 28.91 4.53 88.63
N ALA A 283 28.65 5.79 88.98
CA ALA A 283 29.48 6.55 89.93
C ALA A 283 29.34 6.01 91.35
N GLU A 284 28.13 5.60 91.73
CA GLU A 284 27.84 4.97 93.02
C GLU A 284 28.50 3.59 93.16
N CYS A 285 28.38 2.71 92.16
CA CYS A 285 29.09 1.42 92.14
C CYS A 285 30.62 1.60 92.24
N ARG A 286 31.19 2.62 91.57
CA ARG A 286 32.62 2.92 91.67
C ARG A 286 33.03 3.39 93.06
N ARG A 287 32.20 4.18 93.75
CA ARG A 287 32.43 4.58 95.14
C ARG A 287 32.43 3.35 96.07
N LEU A 288 31.49 2.43 95.88
CA LEU A 288 31.42 1.20 96.68
C LEU A 288 32.64 0.29 96.49
N LEU A 289 33.11 0.12 95.26
CA LEU A 289 34.31 -0.68 94.94
C LEU A 289 35.63 -0.09 95.47
N GLN A 290 35.70 1.21 95.77
CA GLN A 290 36.89 1.85 96.37
C GLN A 290 36.93 1.72 97.90
N HIS A 291 35.83 1.30 98.52
CA HIS A 291 35.69 1.10 99.97
C HIS A 291 35.66 -0.39 100.37
N THR A 292 36.04 -1.29 99.46
CA THR A 292 36.26 -2.73 99.72
C THR A 292 37.74 -3.04 99.56
#